data_AF-A0A5E4GCF0-F1
#
_entry.id   AF-A0A5E4GCF0-F1
#
_cell.length_a   1.000
_cell.length_b   1.000
_cell.length_c   1.000
_cell.angle_alpha   90.00
_cell.angle_beta   90.00
_cell.angle_gamma   90.00
#
_symmetry.space_group_name_H-M   'P 1'
#
loop_
_entity.id
_entity.type
_entity.pdbx_description
1 polymer ?
#
loop_
_entity_poly.entity_id
_entity_poly.type
_entity_poly.pdbx_seq_one_letter_code
_entity_poly.pdbx_strand_id
1 'polypeptide(L)'
;RRIGATEFDGDGDPAVAEEWIEKMERIMEVMAVPQDRRVTLATFFLTRNARFWWESYYPQAYQNMKMEEFLQLEQGSMTVLEYEKKFNELS
;
A
#
# COMPACT_ATOMS: atom_id res chain seq x y z
N ARG A 1 7.17 -18.32 -20.79
CA ARG A 1 6.73 -18.90 -19.49
C ARG A 1 5.73 -17.93 -18.89
N ARG A 2 4.43 -18.28 -18.78
CA ARG A 2 3.51 -17.54 -17.92
C ARG A 2 3.92 -17.89 -16.49
N ILE A 3 4.45 -16.93 -15.73
CA ILE A 3 4.54 -17.07 -14.28
C ILE A 3 3.06 -17.15 -13.84
N GLY A 4 2.59 -18.35 -13.50
CA GLY A 4 1.17 -18.67 -13.37
C GLY A 4 0.46 -17.62 -12.53
N ALA A 5 -0.52 -16.94 -13.13
CA ALA A 5 -1.15 -15.73 -12.62
C ALA A 5 -1.46 -15.80 -11.12
N THR A 6 -1.14 -14.74 -10.39
CA THR A 6 -1.50 -14.56 -8.98
C THR A 6 -2.41 -13.37 -8.88
N GLU A 7 -3.60 -13.47 -9.49
CA GLU A 7 -4.66 -12.50 -9.24
C GLU A 7 -5.31 -12.80 -7.88
N PHE A 8 -5.74 -11.76 -7.17
CA PHE A 8 -6.56 -11.88 -5.97
C PHE A 8 -7.80 -11.02 -6.14
N ASP A 9 -8.98 -11.61 -6.00
CA ASP A 9 -10.26 -10.93 -6.23
C ASP A 9 -10.87 -10.36 -4.94
N GLY A 10 -10.31 -10.71 -3.78
CA GLY A 10 -10.79 -10.26 -2.47
C GLY A 10 -11.97 -11.05 -1.94
N ASP A 11 -12.29 -12.21 -2.51
CA ASP A 11 -13.36 -13.09 -2.04
C ASP A 11 -12.78 -14.34 -1.36
N GLY A 12 -13.51 -14.89 -0.38
CA GLY A 12 -13.12 -16.11 0.35
C GLY A 12 -12.51 -15.92 1.75
N ASP A 13 -11.91 -16.99 2.24
CA ASP A 13 -11.34 -17.10 3.60
C ASP A 13 -10.03 -16.28 3.72
N PRO A 14 -9.77 -15.62 4.87
CA PRO A 14 -8.47 -14.99 5.15
C PRO A 14 -7.24 -15.82 4.78
N ALA A 15 -7.30 -17.16 4.92
CA ALA A 15 -6.22 -18.07 4.53
C ALA A 15 -5.84 -17.96 3.03
N VAL A 16 -6.80 -17.65 2.16
CA VAL A 16 -6.56 -17.44 0.72
C VAL A 16 -5.73 -16.18 0.48
N ALA A 17 -5.99 -15.12 1.27
CA ALA A 17 -5.20 -13.90 1.20
C ALA A 17 -3.77 -14.14 1.71
N GLU A 18 -3.60 -14.90 2.79
CA GLU A 18 -2.27 -15.28 3.31
C GLU A 18 -1.47 -16.07 2.27
N GLU A 19 -2.06 -17.11 1.66
CA GLU A 19 -1.40 -17.90 0.60
C GLU A 19 -1.01 -17.01 -0.60
N TRP A 20 -1.88 -16.08 -0.99
CA TRP A 20 -1.58 -15.13 -2.07
C TRP A 20 -0.40 -14.22 -1.72
N ILE A 21 -0.36 -13.68 -0.50
CA ILE A 21 0.74 -12.82 -0.03
C ILE A 21 2.07 -13.59 -0.06
N GLU A 22 2.12 -14.78 0.55
CA GLU A 22 3.35 -15.60 0.60
C GLU A 22 3.87 -15.92 -0.81
N LYS A 23 2.95 -16.24 -1.73
CA LYS A 23 3.30 -16.52 -3.12
C LYS A 23 3.84 -15.27 -3.83
N MET A 24 3.24 -14.11 -3.61
CA MET A 24 3.70 -12.84 -4.17
C MET A 24 5.07 -12.45 -3.63
N GLU A 25 5.32 -12.59 -2.32
CA GLU A 25 6.62 -12.33 -1.70
C GLU A 25 7.72 -13.19 -2.32
N ARG A 26 7.45 -14.50 -2.47
CA ARG A 26 8.39 -15.43 -3.11
C ARG A 26 8.69 -15.06 -4.56
N ILE A 27 7.68 -14.65 -5.33
CA ILE A 27 7.87 -14.20 -6.72
C ILE A 27 8.75 -12.94 -6.75
N MET A 28 8.47 -11.96 -5.89
CA MET A 28 9.24 -10.72 -5.82
C MET A 28 10.69 -10.96 -5.41
N GLU A 29 10.94 -11.90 -4.51
CA GLU A 29 12.29 -12.31 -4.13
C GLU A 29 13.03 -12.97 -5.29
N VAL A 30 12.44 -13.98 -5.94
CA VAL A 30 13.04 -14.69 -7.09
C VAL A 30 13.32 -13.74 -8.25
N MET A 31 12.46 -12.74 -8.46
CA MET A 31 12.60 -11.75 -9.52
C MET A 31 13.45 -10.54 -9.12
N ALA A 32 13.98 -10.51 -7.89
CA ALA A 32 14.77 -9.40 -7.34
C ALA A 32 14.05 -8.03 -7.45
N VAL A 33 12.75 -7.99 -7.17
CA VAL A 33 11.96 -6.75 -7.20
C VAL A 33 12.39 -5.82 -6.04
N PRO A 34 12.82 -4.59 -6.35
CA PRO A 34 13.14 -3.58 -5.34
C PRO A 34 11.99 -3.31 -4.38
N GLN A 35 12.28 -3.10 -3.09
CA GLN A 35 11.27 -2.99 -2.03
C GLN A 35 10.26 -1.85 -2.29
N ASP A 36 10.74 -0.72 -2.81
CA ASP A 36 9.95 0.46 -3.21
C ASP A 36 8.95 0.17 -4.34
N ARG A 37 9.13 -0.93 -5.09
CA ARG A 37 8.23 -1.32 -6.19
C ARG A 37 7.30 -2.47 -5.87
N ARG A 38 7.46 -3.12 -4.70
CA ARG A 38 6.72 -4.33 -4.35
C ARG A 38 5.22 -4.09 -4.20
N VAL A 39 4.84 -3.01 -3.52
CA VAL A 39 3.42 -2.65 -3.32
C VAL A 39 2.76 -2.35 -4.66
N THR A 40 3.38 -1.52 -5.50
CA THR A 40 2.86 -1.20 -6.85
C THR A 40 2.69 -2.44 -7.71
N LEU A 41 3.63 -3.39 -7.62
CA LEU A 41 3.51 -4.64 -8.36
C LEU A 41 2.40 -5.54 -7.81
N ALA A 42 2.28 -5.67 -6.49
CA ALA A 42 1.23 -6.47 -5.85
C ALA A 42 -0.17 -5.96 -6.19
N THR A 43 -0.37 -4.64 -6.15
CA THR A 43 -1.67 -4.02 -6.40
C THR A 43 -2.13 -4.18 -7.84
N PHE A 44 -1.20 -4.32 -8.79
CA PHE A 44 -1.51 -4.63 -10.18
C PHE A 44 -2.23 -5.98 -10.35
N PHE A 45 -2.02 -6.91 -9.43
CA PHE A 45 -2.67 -8.22 -9.43
C PHE A 45 -3.95 -8.28 -8.60
N LEU A 46 -4.35 -7.19 -7.96
CA LEU A 46 -5.66 -7.12 -7.33
C LEU A 46 -6.74 -6.96 -8.40
N THR A 47 -7.82 -7.71 -8.24
CA THR A 47 -8.98 -7.69 -9.12
C THR A 47 -10.24 -7.54 -8.28
N ARG A 48 -11.38 -7.24 -8.94
CA ARG A 48 -12.72 -7.22 -8.32
C ARG A 48 -12.72 -6.52 -6.96
N ASN A 49 -13.21 -7.18 -5.91
CA ASN A 49 -13.44 -6.59 -4.58
C ASN A 49 -12.13 -6.14 -3.94
N ALA A 50 -11.05 -6.90 -4.07
CA ALA A 50 -9.75 -6.49 -3.54
C ALA A 50 -9.24 -5.21 -4.21
N ARG A 51 -9.42 -5.09 -5.53
CA ARG A 51 -9.05 -3.87 -6.26
C ARG A 51 -9.90 -2.68 -5.82
N PHE A 52 -11.22 -2.84 -5.74
CA PHE A 52 -12.12 -1.78 -5.29
C PHE A 52 -11.79 -1.33 -3.87
N TRP A 53 -11.56 -2.29 -2.97
CA TRP A 53 -11.15 -1.99 -1.60
C TRP A 53 -9.85 -1.21 -1.56
N TRP A 54 -8.81 -1.65 -2.27
CA TRP A 54 -7.52 -0.97 -2.32
C TRP A 54 -7.64 0.47 -2.85
N GLU A 55 -8.36 0.66 -3.97
CA GLU A 55 -8.59 1.98 -4.55
C GLU A 55 -9.43 2.89 -3.63
N SER A 56 -10.32 2.33 -2.81
CA SER A 56 -11.12 3.08 -1.83
C SER A 56 -10.36 3.44 -0.54
N TYR A 57 -9.41 2.60 -0.13
CA TYR A 57 -8.64 2.78 1.11
C TYR A 57 -7.39 3.63 0.89
N TYR A 58 -6.80 3.51 -0.30
CA TYR A 58 -5.71 4.36 -0.78
C TYR A 58 -6.10 5.12 -2.06
N PRO A 59 -7.10 6.03 -2.01
CA PRO A 59 -7.33 6.92 -3.13
C PRO A 59 -6.04 7.70 -3.39
N GLN A 60 -5.59 7.78 -4.64
CA GLN A 60 -4.47 8.66 -5.01
C GLN A 60 -4.70 10.08 -4.47
N ALA A 61 -5.96 10.53 -4.45
CA ALA A 61 -6.37 11.79 -3.82
C ALA A 61 -6.05 11.84 -2.32
N TYR A 62 -6.27 10.78 -1.55
CA TYR A 62 -5.93 10.72 -0.13
C TYR A 62 -4.41 10.79 0.09
N GLN A 63 -3.63 10.05 -0.71
CA GLN A 63 -2.17 10.13 -0.66
C GLN A 63 -1.66 11.53 -1.02
N ASN A 64 -2.22 12.13 -2.07
CA ASN A 64 -1.88 13.50 -2.48
C ASN A 64 -2.26 14.50 -1.39
N MET A 65 -3.45 14.37 -0.78
CA MET A 65 -3.89 15.23 0.32
C MET A 65 -2.98 15.10 1.54
N LYS A 66 -2.55 13.89 1.90
CA LYS A 66 -1.63 13.66 3.02
C LYS A 66 -0.22 14.17 2.72
N MET A 67 0.25 14.01 1.50
CA MET A 67 1.50 14.60 1.03
C MET A 67 1.44 16.13 1.04
N GLU A 68 0.36 16.74 0.57
CA GLU A 68 0.15 18.20 0.65
C GLU A 68 0.10 18.66 2.11
N GLU A 69 -0.63 17.96 2.98
CA GLU A 69 -0.68 18.25 4.42
C GLU A 69 0.71 18.19 5.06
N PHE A 70 1.52 17.19 4.68
CA PHE A 70 2.91 17.05 5.14
C PHE A 70 3.81 18.17 4.61
N LEU A 71 3.72 18.51 3.32
CA LEU A 71 4.53 19.57 2.71
C LEU A 71 4.22 20.96 3.26
N GLN A 72 2.98 21.17 3.71
CA GLN A 72 2.54 22.41 4.36
C GLN A 72 2.69 22.37 5.90
N LEU A 73 3.23 21.27 6.45
CA LEU A 73 3.34 21.11 7.90
C LEU A 73 4.46 21.99 8.48
N GLU A 74 4.05 23.14 9.01
CA GLU A 74 4.91 24.04 9.80
C GLU A 74 4.58 23.91 11.29
N GLN A 75 5.59 24.05 12.16
CA GLN A 75 5.37 23.98 13.61
C GLN A 75 4.39 25.05 14.10
N GLY A 76 4.53 26.29 13.62
CA GLY A 76 3.64 27.40 13.98
C GLY A 76 3.48 27.56 15.49
N SER A 77 2.24 27.48 15.96
CA SER A 77 1.87 27.56 17.38
C SER A 77 1.83 26.20 18.10
N MET A 78 2.16 25.10 17.42
CA MET A 78 2.18 23.77 18.03
C MET A 78 3.38 23.62 18.96
N THR A 79 3.18 22.90 20.06
CA THR A 79 4.32 22.42 20.85
C THR A 79 5.13 21.40 20.04
N VAL A 80 6.39 21.21 20.41
CA VAL A 80 7.28 20.24 19.75
C VAL A 80 6.67 18.83 19.74
N LEU A 81 6.02 18.44 20.84
CA LEU A 81 5.38 17.13 20.97
C LEU A 81 4.17 16.97 20.03
N GLU A 82 3.34 18.01 19.89
CA GLU A 82 2.20 17.97 18.97
C GLU A 82 2.66 17.96 17.52
N TYR A 83 3.71 18.72 17.21
CA TYR A 83 4.31 18.73 15.88
C TYR A 83 4.90 17.36 15.52
N GLU A 84 5.69 16.76 16.43
CA GLU A 84 6.28 15.43 16.25
C GLU A 84 5.21 14.37 16.03
N LYS A 85 4.14 14.38 16.84
CA LYS A 85 3.03 13.44 16.66
C LYS A 85 2.39 13.60 15.28
N LYS A 86 2.13 14.83 14.86
CA LYS A 86 1.50 15.12 13.56
C LYS A 86 2.43 14.78 12.39
N PHE A 87 3.74 15.00 12.55
CA PHE A 87 4.76 14.60 11.57
C PHE A 87 4.75 13.08 11.38
N ASN A 88 4.79 12.30 12.46
CA ASN A 88 4.78 10.83 12.41
C ASN A 88 3.47 10.24 11.86
N GLU A 89 2.34 10.93 12.00
CA GLU A 89 1.05 10.53 11.41
C GLU A 89 1.00 10.75 9.88
N LEU A 90 1.84 11.64 9.36
CA LEU A 90 1.83 12.09 7.96
C LEU A 90 3.02 11.57 7.13
N SER A 91 4.07 11.03 7.77
CA SER A 91 5.27 10.43 7.14
C SER A 91 5.19 8.91 7.07
#